data_AF-A8T476-F1
#
_entry.id   AF-A8T476-F1
#
_cell.length_a   1.000
_cell.length_b   1.000
_cell.length_c   1.000
_cell.angle_alpha   90.00
_cell.angle_beta   90.00
_cell.angle_gamma   90.00
#
_symmetry.space_group_name_H-M   'P 1'
#
loop_
_entity.id
_entity.type
_entity.pdbx_description
1 polymer ?
#
loop_
_entity_poly.entity_id
_entity_poly.type
_entity_poly.pdbx_seq_one_letter_code
_entity_poly.pdbx_strand_id
1 'polypeptide(L)'
;MASPLAKLRQEALAKQQKQSTPDKQSISNPNSLHLLLAELDNDLKVLKTFNRKDEKVNHKRDVLVPKYREAIETYLAGDKQFDNPLFAQMVIWLFDIEDLETAIKWCDIAIERGLDTPERFKRDFATFCADEVLAWSERMADKGQSVEPYFSLVLEKVTNVWRINEKPTAKWLKFAGLHLLRNEQGKPHAASVGDIETLQKARSRLEEAQEQHSAIGVSTMIDNIDQRIRALESGDNL
;
A
#
# COMPACT_ATOMS: atom_id res chain seq x y z
N MET A 1 14.72 44.10 51.28
CA MET A 1 13.32 44.22 50.81
C MET A 1 13.34 44.70 49.36
N ALA A 2 12.97 43.84 48.40
CA ALA A 2 13.07 44.17 46.98
C ALA A 2 11.96 45.16 46.57
N SER A 3 12.34 46.18 45.79
CA SER A 3 11.48 47.28 45.33
C SER A 3 10.22 46.77 44.59
N PRO A 4 9.04 47.39 44.79
CA PRO A 4 7.80 47.04 44.09
C PRO A 4 7.94 47.01 42.56
N LEU A 5 8.86 47.81 42.01
CA LEU A 5 9.14 47.89 40.58
C LEU A 5 9.83 46.63 40.03
N ALA A 6 10.65 45.95 40.85
CA ALA A 6 11.35 44.74 40.46
C ALA A 6 10.38 43.54 40.35
N LYS A 7 9.38 43.48 41.23
CA LYS A 7 8.31 42.46 41.18
C LYS A 7 7.43 42.65 39.94
N LEU A 8 7.03 43.87 39.63
CA LEU A 8 6.26 44.19 38.42
C LEU A 8 7.00 43.81 37.12
N ARG A 9 8.32 44.05 37.07
CA ARG A 9 9.15 43.67 35.92
C ARG A 9 9.29 42.15 35.79
N GLN A 10 9.43 41.42 36.90
CA GLN A 10 9.44 39.95 36.89
C GLN A 10 8.09 39.36 36.50
N GLU A 11 6.98 39.95 36.93
CA GLU A 11 5.63 39.52 36.52
C GLU A 11 5.37 39.81 35.04
N ALA A 12 5.86 40.93 34.50
CA ALA A 12 5.75 41.24 33.08
C ALA A 12 6.56 40.26 32.20
N LEU A 13 7.78 39.89 32.63
CA LEU A 13 8.62 38.90 31.96
C LEU A 13 8.03 37.49 32.04
N ALA A 14 7.44 37.10 33.18
CA ALA A 14 6.76 35.82 33.34
C ALA A 14 5.46 35.72 32.51
N LYS A 15 4.76 36.85 32.30
CA LYS A 15 3.59 36.91 31.39
C LYS A 15 3.99 36.82 29.91
N GLN A 16 5.13 37.39 29.51
CA GLN A 16 5.67 37.24 28.16
C GLN A 16 6.20 35.82 27.87
N GLN A 17 6.80 35.15 28.85
CA GLN A 17 7.25 33.76 28.70
C GLN A 17 6.11 32.73 28.68
N LYS A 18 4.94 33.04 29.27
CA LYS A 18 3.74 32.19 29.17
C LYS A 18 2.98 32.32 27.84
N GLN A 19 3.35 33.25 26.96
CA GLN A 19 2.76 33.41 25.62
C GLN A 19 3.62 32.80 24.50
N SER A 20 4.70 32.09 24.84
CA SER A 20 5.64 31.50 23.87
C SER A 20 5.93 30.02 24.17
N THR A 21 4.88 29.26 24.46
CA THR A 21 4.84 27.83 24.15
C THR A 21 4.08 27.67 22.85
N PRO A 22 4.64 27.07 21.78
CA PRO A 22 3.85 26.76 20.61
C PRO A 22 2.79 25.75 21.02
N ASP A 23 1.53 26.16 21.01
CA ASP A 23 0.40 25.27 21.11
C ASP A 23 0.52 24.22 20.01
N LYS A 24 0.68 22.95 20.42
CA LYS A 24 0.62 21.75 19.57
C LYS A 24 -0.77 21.52 18.94
N GLN A 25 -1.65 22.52 18.94
CA GLN A 25 -3.04 22.43 18.52
C GLN A 25 -3.36 23.32 17.30
N SER A 26 -2.44 23.42 16.33
CA SER A 26 -2.66 24.26 15.14
C SER A 26 -2.43 23.56 13.79
N ILE A 27 -2.51 22.23 13.74
CA ILE A 27 -2.34 21.46 12.48
C ILE A 27 -3.63 21.42 11.64
N SER A 28 -4.79 21.82 12.18
CA SER A 28 -6.05 21.88 11.43
C SER A 28 -6.34 23.23 10.73
N ASN A 29 -5.30 24.07 10.57
CA ASN A 29 -5.40 25.34 9.83
C ASN A 29 -5.06 25.13 8.35
N PRO A 30 -5.86 25.64 7.39
CA PRO A 30 -5.51 25.61 5.96
C PRO A 30 -4.17 26.30 5.65
N ASN A 31 -3.78 27.28 6.46
CA ASN A 31 -2.45 27.90 6.41
C ASN A 31 -1.32 26.90 6.73
N SER A 32 -1.57 25.89 7.57
CA SER A 32 -0.61 24.83 7.88
C SER A 32 -0.46 23.84 6.73
N LEU A 33 -1.54 23.48 6.04
CA LEU A 33 -1.47 22.58 4.88
C LEU A 33 -0.73 23.22 3.71
N HIS A 34 -0.98 24.50 3.42
CA HIS A 34 -0.30 25.19 2.33
C HIS A 34 1.23 25.23 2.55
N LEU A 35 1.67 25.43 3.80
CA LEU A 35 3.09 25.36 4.17
C LEU A 35 3.66 23.95 3.91
N LEU A 36 2.96 22.91 4.37
CA LEU A 36 3.39 21.52 4.17
C LEU A 36 3.48 21.15 2.68
N LEU A 37 2.57 21.67 1.85
CA LEU A 37 2.63 21.46 0.39
C LEU A 37 3.81 22.19 -0.26
N ALA A 38 4.13 23.41 0.18
CA ALA A 38 5.31 24.12 -0.29
C ALA A 38 6.61 23.39 0.11
N GLU A 39 6.65 22.83 1.32
CA GLU A 39 7.75 21.96 1.74
C GLU A 39 7.82 20.68 0.90
N LEU A 40 6.66 20.06 0.63
CA LEU A 40 6.58 18.84 -0.18
C LEU A 40 7.17 19.08 -1.57
N ASP A 41 6.88 20.22 -2.20
CA ASP A 41 7.44 20.58 -3.50
C ASP A 41 8.97 20.71 -3.47
N ASN A 42 9.53 21.20 -2.37
CA ASN A 42 10.99 21.25 -2.20
C ASN A 42 11.57 19.86 -1.98
N ASP A 43 10.94 19.03 -1.15
CA ASP A 43 11.38 17.66 -0.88
C ASP A 43 11.27 16.78 -2.15
N LEU A 44 10.27 17.00 -2.99
CA LEU A 44 10.16 16.36 -4.30
C LEU A 44 11.29 16.78 -5.25
N LYS A 45 11.79 18.01 -5.18
CA LYS A 45 12.98 18.44 -5.94
C LYS A 45 14.24 17.77 -5.40
N VAL A 46 14.40 17.69 -4.08
CA VAL A 46 15.52 16.96 -3.44
C VAL A 46 15.49 15.49 -3.84
N LEU A 47 14.33 14.84 -3.85
CA LEU A 47 14.18 13.46 -4.31
C LEU A 47 14.58 13.24 -5.78
N LYS A 48 14.60 14.28 -6.61
CA LYS A 48 15.07 14.19 -8.01
C LYS A 48 16.58 14.29 -8.14
N THR A 49 17.30 14.74 -7.11
CA THR A 49 18.78 14.85 -7.15
C THR A 49 19.48 13.53 -6.82
N PHE A 50 18.79 12.59 -6.15
CA PHE A 50 19.32 11.25 -5.92
C PHE A 50 19.41 10.45 -7.21
N ASN A 51 20.62 10.00 -7.55
CA ASN A 51 20.86 9.13 -8.71
C ASN A 51 20.46 7.68 -8.43
N ARG A 52 20.68 7.22 -7.20
CA ARG A 52 20.46 5.84 -6.77
C ARG A 52 19.06 5.66 -6.19
N LYS A 53 18.36 4.60 -6.63
CA LYS A 53 17.00 4.30 -6.17
C LYS A 53 16.97 3.93 -4.69
N ASP A 54 17.96 3.18 -4.21
CA ASP A 54 18.06 2.76 -2.81
C ASP A 54 18.32 3.94 -1.87
N GLU A 55 19.20 4.88 -2.23
CA GLU A 55 19.40 6.12 -1.46
C GLU A 55 18.13 6.95 -1.39
N LYS A 56 17.38 7.02 -2.49
CA LYS A 56 16.09 7.71 -2.56
C LYS A 56 15.03 7.04 -1.66
N VAL A 57 14.99 5.71 -1.63
CA VAL A 57 14.09 4.94 -0.75
C VAL A 57 14.46 5.16 0.73
N ASN A 58 15.75 5.11 1.07
CA ASN A 58 16.22 5.37 2.43
C ASN A 58 15.88 6.81 2.86
N HIS A 59 16.06 7.80 2.00
CA HIS A 59 15.70 9.18 2.31
C HIS A 59 14.19 9.34 2.57
N LYS A 60 13.33 8.67 1.78
CA LYS A 60 11.89 8.62 2.06
C LYS A 60 11.60 8.01 3.43
N ARG A 61 12.23 6.88 3.75
CA ARG A 61 12.03 6.13 4.98
C ARG A 61 12.47 6.89 6.22
N ASP A 62 13.67 7.46 6.18
CA ASP A 62 14.35 7.97 7.38
C ASP A 62 14.08 9.46 7.63
N VAL A 63 13.72 10.21 6.58
CA VAL A 63 13.55 11.67 6.66
C VAL A 63 12.11 12.09 6.35
N LEU A 64 11.63 11.75 5.15
CA LEU A 64 10.39 12.34 4.65
C LEU A 64 9.13 11.75 5.29
N VAL A 65 9.05 10.42 5.39
CA VAL A 65 7.90 9.76 6.03
C VAL A 65 7.76 10.19 7.49
N PRO A 66 8.81 10.18 8.33
CA PRO A 66 8.72 10.68 9.70
C PRO A 66 8.30 12.16 9.78
N LYS A 67 8.83 13.02 8.89
CA LYS A 67 8.52 14.45 8.84
C LYS A 67 7.03 14.71 8.67
N TYR A 68 6.36 13.97 7.79
CA TYR A 68 4.95 14.23 7.43
C TYR A 68 3.94 13.34 8.16
N ARG A 69 4.38 12.29 8.87
CA ARG A 69 3.51 11.29 9.49
C ARG A 69 2.47 11.91 10.43
N GLU A 70 2.91 12.74 11.39
CA GLU A 70 2.00 13.36 12.38
C GLU A 70 0.90 14.21 11.71
N ALA A 71 1.26 14.96 10.67
CA ALA A 71 0.31 15.79 9.94
C ALA A 71 -0.74 14.93 9.22
N ILE A 72 -0.34 13.81 8.63
CA ILE A 72 -1.27 12.89 7.98
C ILE A 72 -2.13 12.15 8.98
N GLU A 73 -1.58 11.65 10.08
CA GLU A 73 -2.35 10.99 11.13
C GLU A 73 -3.38 11.94 11.74
N THR A 74 -3.02 13.22 11.93
CA THR A 74 -3.97 14.26 12.35
C THR A 74 -5.07 14.48 11.32
N TYR A 75 -4.73 14.53 10.04
CA TYR A 75 -5.71 14.65 8.96
C TYR A 75 -6.66 13.43 8.91
N LEU A 76 -6.13 12.21 9.05
CA LEU A 76 -6.92 10.99 9.08
C LEU A 76 -7.78 10.89 10.35
N ALA A 77 -7.33 11.39 11.49
CA ALA A 77 -8.11 11.41 12.73
C ALA A 77 -9.24 12.46 12.74
N GLY A 78 -9.17 13.47 11.88
CA GLY A 78 -10.18 14.50 11.76
C GLY A 78 -11.38 14.09 10.90
N ASP A 79 -12.49 14.81 11.08
CA ASP A 79 -13.74 14.61 10.33
C ASP A 79 -13.74 15.30 8.95
N LYS A 80 -12.70 16.09 8.65
CA LYS A 80 -12.61 16.83 7.38
C LYS A 80 -12.23 15.89 6.24
N GLN A 81 -13.14 15.74 5.29
CA GLN A 81 -12.92 15.00 4.06
C GLN A 81 -12.67 15.97 2.92
N PHE A 82 -11.42 16.06 2.49
CA PHE A 82 -10.99 16.83 1.33
C PHE A 82 -9.79 16.14 0.70
N ASP A 83 -9.59 16.32 -0.60
CA ASP A 83 -8.43 15.74 -1.29
C ASP A 83 -7.15 16.38 -0.78
N ASN A 84 -6.30 15.55 -0.15
CA ASN A 84 -5.07 16.00 0.45
C ASN A 84 -3.88 15.48 -0.39
N PRO A 85 -3.22 16.34 -1.21
CA PRO A 85 -2.12 15.91 -2.05
C PRO A 85 -0.92 15.35 -1.26
N LEU A 86 -0.72 15.81 -0.03
CA LEU A 86 0.32 15.29 0.85
C LEU A 86 -0.01 13.86 1.29
N PHE A 87 -1.26 13.59 1.64
CA PHE A 87 -1.71 12.23 2.02
C PHE A 87 -1.46 11.24 0.88
N ALA A 88 -1.91 11.58 -0.32
CA ALA A 88 -1.71 10.72 -1.47
C ALA A 88 -0.21 10.49 -1.77
N GLN A 89 0.61 11.54 -1.68
CA GLN A 89 2.04 11.41 -1.86
C GLN A 89 2.69 10.51 -0.80
N MET A 90 2.20 10.58 0.44
CA MET A 90 2.66 9.72 1.51
C MET A 90 2.29 8.25 1.28
N VAL A 91 1.07 7.95 0.84
CA VAL A 91 0.67 6.57 0.47
C VAL A 91 1.65 5.95 -0.54
N ILE A 92 2.05 6.72 -1.56
CA ILE A 92 3.02 6.26 -2.55
C ILE A 92 4.38 6.01 -1.92
N TRP A 93 4.85 6.92 -1.06
CA TRP A 93 6.12 6.72 -0.38
C TRP A 93 6.10 5.52 0.56
N LEU A 94 4.96 5.20 1.18
CA LEU A 94 4.83 3.99 2.00
C LEU A 94 5.03 2.72 1.15
N PHE A 95 4.49 2.66 -0.07
CA PHE A 95 4.78 1.56 -1.01
C PHE A 95 6.24 1.55 -1.47
N ASP A 96 6.82 2.72 -1.78
CA ASP A 96 8.23 2.83 -2.18
C ASP A 96 9.19 2.29 -1.12
N ILE A 97 8.86 2.46 0.17
CA ILE A 97 9.66 1.95 1.29
C ILE A 97 9.19 0.58 1.78
N GLU A 98 8.19 -0.01 1.14
CA GLU A 98 7.57 -1.30 1.51
C GLU A 98 7.01 -1.34 2.96
N ASP A 99 6.50 -0.21 3.48
CA ASP A 99 5.66 -0.17 4.69
C ASP A 99 4.21 -0.52 4.31
N LEU A 100 4.02 -1.78 3.93
CA LEU A 100 2.77 -2.27 3.32
C LEU A 100 1.60 -2.24 4.30
N GLU A 101 1.83 -2.53 5.58
CA GLU A 101 0.78 -2.51 6.60
C GLU A 101 0.14 -1.12 6.69
N THR A 102 0.95 -0.07 6.81
CA THR A 102 0.46 1.31 6.85
C THR A 102 -0.14 1.71 5.51
N ALA A 103 0.52 1.36 4.39
CA ALA A 103 0.06 1.71 3.05
C ALA A 103 -1.35 1.16 2.76
N ILE A 104 -1.56 -0.14 3.00
CA ILE A 104 -2.84 -0.82 2.79
C ILE A 104 -3.93 -0.20 3.69
N LYS A 105 -3.61 0.01 4.98
CA LYS A 105 -4.55 0.65 5.93
C LYS A 105 -4.96 2.05 5.47
N TRP A 106 -4.01 2.84 4.96
CA TRP A 106 -4.31 4.20 4.48
C TRP A 106 -5.11 4.18 3.18
N CYS A 107 -4.81 3.24 2.27
CA CYS A 107 -5.64 3.01 1.09
C CYS A 107 -7.07 2.63 1.46
N ASP A 108 -7.28 1.75 2.44
CA ASP A 108 -8.63 1.41 2.93
C ASP A 108 -9.38 2.66 3.40
N ILE A 109 -8.76 3.48 4.25
CA ILE A 109 -9.37 4.72 4.73
C ILE A 109 -9.70 5.66 3.57
N ALA A 110 -8.82 5.77 2.58
CA ALA A 110 -9.05 6.60 1.40
C ALA A 110 -10.26 6.12 0.58
N ILE A 111 -10.38 4.80 0.40
CA ILE A 111 -11.47 4.17 -0.35
C ILE A 111 -12.80 4.32 0.40
N GLU A 112 -12.82 4.07 1.71
CA GLU A 112 -14.00 4.24 2.56
C GLU A 112 -14.50 5.68 2.58
N ARG A 113 -13.58 6.64 2.56
CA ARG A 113 -13.87 8.07 2.47
C ARG A 113 -14.03 8.55 1.02
N GLY A 114 -14.00 7.70 0.00
CA GLY A 114 -14.10 8.12 -1.39
C GLY A 114 -13.15 9.27 -1.77
N LEU A 115 -11.93 9.27 -1.24
CA LEU A 115 -10.91 10.26 -1.58
C LEU A 115 -10.35 9.97 -2.97
N ASP A 116 -10.12 11.02 -3.74
CA ASP A 116 -9.51 10.87 -5.06
C ASP A 116 -7.98 10.85 -4.98
N THR A 117 -7.38 10.11 -5.91
CA THR A 117 -5.94 10.23 -6.12
C THR A 117 -5.62 11.55 -6.82
N PRO A 118 -4.44 12.16 -6.60
CA PRO A 118 -4.07 13.41 -7.27
C PRO A 118 -4.14 13.27 -8.79
N GLU A 119 -4.52 14.33 -9.50
CA GLU A 119 -4.78 14.33 -10.95
C GLU A 119 -3.65 13.74 -11.82
N ARG A 120 -2.40 13.77 -11.35
CA ARG A 120 -1.26 13.12 -12.02
C ARG A 120 -1.33 11.59 -12.04
N PHE A 121 -2.14 10.99 -11.17
CA PHE A 121 -2.39 9.56 -11.10
C PHE A 121 -3.60 9.20 -11.95
N LYS A 122 -3.44 8.16 -12.76
CA LYS A 122 -4.47 7.70 -13.70
C LYS A 122 -5.39 6.63 -13.09
N ARG A 123 -5.24 6.32 -11.81
CA ARG A 123 -5.86 5.16 -11.14
C ARG A 123 -6.29 5.57 -9.75
N ASP A 124 -7.47 5.11 -9.32
CA ASP A 124 -7.97 5.26 -7.95
C ASP A 124 -7.09 4.51 -6.93
N PHE A 125 -7.32 4.78 -5.63
CA PHE A 125 -6.54 4.18 -4.54
C PHE A 125 -6.66 2.65 -4.46
N ALA A 126 -7.82 2.08 -4.81
CA ALA A 126 -8.03 0.64 -4.77
C ALA A 126 -7.19 -0.07 -5.83
N THR A 127 -7.29 0.40 -7.08
CA THR A 127 -6.52 -0.10 -8.21
C THR A 127 -5.02 0.12 -7.99
N PHE A 128 -4.62 1.29 -7.44
CA PHE A 128 -3.22 1.58 -7.11
C PHE A 128 -2.68 0.62 -6.05
N CYS A 129 -3.38 0.47 -4.92
CA CYS A 129 -2.97 -0.44 -3.85
C CYS A 129 -2.88 -1.89 -4.35
N ALA A 130 -3.87 -2.33 -5.13
CA ALA A 130 -3.91 -3.65 -5.71
C ALA A 130 -2.71 -3.89 -6.65
N ASP A 131 -2.35 -2.94 -7.50
CA ASP A 131 -1.19 -3.09 -8.39
C ASP A 131 0.14 -3.14 -7.61
N GLU A 132 0.32 -2.27 -6.61
CA GLU A 132 1.57 -2.21 -5.82
C GLU A 132 1.79 -3.47 -4.97
N VAL A 133 0.74 -3.96 -4.29
CA VAL A 133 0.84 -5.18 -3.47
C VAL A 133 1.00 -6.41 -4.36
N LEU A 134 0.36 -6.47 -5.53
CA LEU A 134 0.58 -7.57 -6.47
C LEU A 134 2.02 -7.58 -6.99
N ALA A 135 2.54 -6.41 -7.40
CA ALA A 135 3.92 -6.28 -7.86
C ALA A 135 4.92 -6.65 -6.77
N TRP A 136 4.65 -6.31 -5.50
CA TRP A 136 5.45 -6.77 -4.37
C TRP A 136 5.35 -8.30 -4.19
N SER A 137 4.14 -8.86 -4.25
CA SER A 137 3.90 -10.30 -4.08
C SER A 137 4.62 -11.13 -5.14
N GLU A 138 4.60 -10.68 -6.39
CA GLU A 138 5.36 -11.29 -7.49
C GLU A 138 6.86 -11.29 -7.20
N ARG A 139 7.43 -10.15 -6.81
CA ARG A 139 8.87 -10.05 -6.47
C ARG A 139 9.27 -10.95 -5.30
N MET A 140 8.43 -11.06 -4.28
CA MET A 140 8.70 -11.88 -3.10
C MET A 140 8.59 -13.38 -3.43
N ALA A 141 7.54 -13.77 -4.14
CA ALA A 141 7.35 -15.17 -4.55
C ALA A 141 8.46 -15.65 -5.49
N ASP A 142 8.95 -14.81 -6.41
CA ASP A 142 10.05 -15.15 -7.30
C ASP A 142 11.39 -15.32 -6.56
N LYS A 143 11.52 -14.73 -5.37
CA LYS A 143 12.65 -14.95 -4.45
C LYS A 143 12.43 -16.10 -3.47
N GLY A 144 11.31 -16.83 -3.56
CA GLY A 144 10.93 -17.87 -2.61
C GLY A 144 10.60 -17.32 -1.21
N GLN A 145 10.31 -16.03 -1.09
CA GLN A 145 9.94 -15.39 0.17
C GLN A 145 8.41 -15.42 0.36
N SER A 146 7.98 -15.37 1.61
CA SER A 146 6.56 -15.29 1.93
C SER A 146 5.95 -14.00 1.39
N VAL A 147 4.75 -14.11 0.83
CA VAL A 147 3.90 -12.98 0.41
C VAL A 147 2.85 -12.62 1.48
N GLU A 148 2.81 -13.38 2.56
CA GLU A 148 1.83 -13.19 3.64
C GLU A 148 2.33 -12.21 4.72
N PRO A 149 1.41 -11.47 5.38
CA PRO A 149 -0.06 -11.58 5.31
C PRO A 149 -0.71 -10.70 4.21
N TYR A 150 0.08 -9.85 3.55
CA TYR A 150 -0.45 -8.77 2.71
C TYR A 150 -1.13 -9.30 1.45
N PHE A 151 -0.62 -10.38 0.88
CA PHE A 151 -1.23 -11.01 -0.28
C PHE A 151 -2.64 -11.49 0.00
N SER A 152 -2.87 -12.33 1.03
CA SER A 152 -4.20 -12.82 1.36
C SER A 152 -5.15 -11.69 1.76
N LEU A 153 -4.67 -10.72 2.55
CA LEU A 153 -5.45 -9.55 2.95
C LEU A 153 -5.98 -8.76 1.75
N VAL A 154 -5.11 -8.46 0.79
CA VAL A 154 -5.49 -7.63 -0.37
C VAL A 154 -6.23 -8.45 -1.42
N LEU A 155 -5.95 -9.75 -1.56
CA LEU A 155 -6.73 -10.63 -2.42
C LEU A 155 -8.20 -10.62 -2.01
N GLU A 156 -8.51 -10.76 -0.70
CA GLU A 156 -9.89 -10.71 -0.21
C GLU A 156 -10.56 -9.36 -0.52
N LYS A 157 -9.82 -8.26 -0.39
CA LYS A 157 -10.31 -6.92 -0.73
C LYS A 157 -10.58 -6.79 -2.22
N VAL A 158 -9.66 -7.21 -3.07
CA VAL A 158 -9.80 -7.15 -4.54
C VAL A 158 -10.98 -7.98 -5.03
N THR A 159 -11.22 -9.16 -4.43
CA THR A 159 -12.30 -10.04 -4.89
C THR A 159 -13.67 -9.70 -4.32
N ASN A 160 -13.74 -9.12 -3.11
CA ASN A 160 -15.02 -8.99 -2.38
C ASN A 160 -15.39 -7.56 -1.96
N VAL A 161 -14.44 -6.63 -1.86
CA VAL A 161 -14.66 -5.33 -1.20
C VAL A 161 -14.47 -4.16 -2.17
N TRP A 162 -13.33 -4.13 -2.85
CA TRP A 162 -12.94 -3.03 -3.71
C TRP A 162 -13.57 -3.14 -5.10
N ARG A 163 -14.02 -2.01 -5.64
CA ARG A 163 -14.54 -1.92 -7.00
C ARG A 163 -13.38 -1.69 -7.97
N ILE A 164 -12.77 -2.78 -8.41
CA ILE A 164 -11.66 -2.77 -9.35
C ILE A 164 -12.13 -3.37 -10.68
N ASN A 165 -11.67 -2.79 -11.78
CA ASN A 165 -11.98 -3.29 -13.12
C ASN A 165 -11.49 -4.74 -13.32
N GLU A 166 -12.06 -5.40 -14.31
CA GLU A 166 -11.95 -6.84 -14.51
C GLU A 166 -10.49 -7.26 -14.80
N LYS A 167 -9.74 -6.44 -15.54
CA LYS A 167 -8.36 -6.77 -15.92
C LYS A 167 -7.39 -6.83 -14.73
N PRO A 168 -7.30 -5.83 -13.83
CA PRO A 168 -6.52 -5.97 -12.61
C PRO A 168 -7.00 -7.12 -11.71
N THR A 169 -8.32 -7.30 -11.55
CA THR A 169 -8.89 -8.42 -10.77
C THR A 169 -8.46 -9.78 -11.34
N ALA A 170 -8.48 -9.94 -12.65
CA ALA A 170 -7.99 -11.14 -13.34
C ALA A 170 -6.50 -11.41 -13.07
N LYS A 171 -5.65 -10.37 -12.98
CA LYS A 171 -4.23 -10.55 -12.64
C LYS A 171 -4.05 -11.08 -11.22
N TRP A 172 -4.82 -10.58 -10.26
CA TRP A 172 -4.81 -11.05 -8.88
C TRP A 172 -5.22 -12.50 -8.78
N LEU A 173 -6.35 -12.87 -9.41
CA LEU A 173 -6.84 -14.24 -9.45
C LEU A 173 -5.84 -15.18 -10.15
N LYS A 174 -5.23 -14.73 -11.26
CA LYS A 174 -4.15 -15.46 -11.93
C LYS A 174 -2.98 -15.72 -11.00
N PHE A 175 -2.47 -14.69 -10.33
CA PHE A 175 -1.35 -14.87 -9.41
C PHE A 175 -1.73 -15.78 -8.24
N ALA A 176 -2.93 -15.64 -7.67
CA ALA A 176 -3.43 -16.50 -6.60
C ALA A 176 -3.45 -17.98 -6.99
N GLY A 177 -3.99 -18.29 -8.17
CA GLY A 177 -4.01 -19.67 -8.68
C GLY A 177 -2.61 -20.22 -8.96
N LEU A 178 -1.74 -19.42 -9.60
CA LEU A 178 -0.37 -19.85 -9.89
C LEU A 178 0.50 -19.99 -8.64
N HIS A 179 0.27 -19.17 -7.62
CA HIS A 179 1.03 -19.20 -6.36
C HIS A 179 0.83 -20.53 -5.61
N LEU A 180 -0.39 -21.08 -5.62
CA LEU A 180 -0.72 -22.39 -5.05
C LEU A 180 0.02 -23.57 -5.73
N LEU A 181 0.52 -23.36 -6.95
CA LEU A 181 1.17 -24.39 -7.76
C LEU A 181 2.70 -24.27 -7.78
N ARG A 182 3.30 -23.36 -7.00
CA ARG A 182 4.75 -23.14 -7.06
C ARG A 182 5.52 -24.34 -6.50
N ASN A 183 6.50 -24.80 -7.26
CA ASN A 183 7.43 -25.85 -6.84
C ASN A 183 8.61 -25.30 -6.02
N GLU A 184 9.58 -26.15 -5.67
CA GLU A 184 10.78 -25.77 -4.92
C GLU A 184 11.64 -24.70 -5.62
N GLN A 185 11.54 -24.57 -6.95
CA GLN A 185 12.21 -23.54 -7.73
C GLN A 185 11.40 -22.23 -7.79
N GLY A 186 10.29 -22.16 -7.05
CA GLY A 186 9.36 -21.04 -7.05
C GLY A 186 8.54 -20.92 -8.33
N LYS A 187 8.57 -21.87 -9.25
CA LYS A 187 7.85 -21.78 -10.53
C LYS A 187 6.50 -22.51 -10.46
N PRO A 188 5.42 -21.94 -11.03
CA PRO A 188 4.15 -22.66 -11.13
C PRO A 188 4.31 -23.95 -11.93
N HIS A 189 4.01 -25.09 -11.30
CA HIS A 189 4.16 -26.41 -11.88
C HIS A 189 3.13 -27.39 -11.30
N ALA A 190 1.99 -27.53 -11.99
CA ALA A 190 0.88 -28.37 -11.54
C ALA A 190 1.29 -29.81 -11.20
N ALA A 191 2.19 -30.43 -11.99
CA ALA A 191 2.62 -31.80 -11.76
C ALA A 191 3.41 -32.02 -10.45
N SER A 192 3.97 -30.96 -9.85
CA SER A 192 4.63 -31.05 -8.54
C SER A 192 3.62 -31.09 -7.38
N VAL A 193 2.34 -30.77 -7.62
CA VAL A 193 1.32 -30.75 -6.57
C VAL A 193 0.68 -32.14 -6.47
N GLY A 194 0.73 -32.72 -5.27
CA GLY A 194 0.13 -34.03 -4.95
C GLY A 194 -1.23 -33.94 -4.28
N ASP A 195 -1.70 -32.74 -3.94
CA ASP A 195 -2.97 -32.52 -3.27
C ASP A 195 -4.05 -32.05 -4.26
N ILE A 196 -5.14 -32.83 -4.36
CA ILE A 196 -6.27 -32.55 -5.26
C ILE A 196 -7.00 -31.27 -4.82
N GLU A 197 -7.14 -31.02 -3.52
CA GLU A 197 -7.85 -29.84 -3.03
C GLU A 197 -7.13 -28.54 -3.44
N THR A 198 -5.81 -28.50 -3.29
CA THR A 198 -4.96 -27.39 -3.76
C THR A 198 -5.07 -27.19 -5.27
N LEU A 199 -5.07 -28.28 -6.05
CA LEU A 199 -5.24 -28.22 -7.51
C LEU A 199 -6.62 -27.65 -7.90
N GLN A 200 -7.70 -28.11 -7.26
CA GLN A 200 -9.05 -27.60 -7.49
C GLN A 200 -9.19 -26.13 -7.12
N LYS A 201 -8.61 -25.72 -5.99
CA LYS A 201 -8.58 -24.31 -5.58
C LYS A 201 -7.82 -23.45 -6.58
N ALA A 202 -6.66 -23.89 -7.03
CA ALA A 202 -5.88 -23.19 -8.05
C ALA A 202 -6.66 -23.08 -9.37
N ARG A 203 -7.29 -24.17 -9.81
CA ARG A 203 -8.15 -24.22 -10.99
C ARG A 203 -9.27 -23.19 -10.93
N SER A 204 -10.06 -23.17 -9.85
CA SER A 204 -11.15 -22.20 -9.64
C SER A 204 -10.68 -20.77 -9.83
N ARG A 205 -9.54 -20.40 -9.19
CA ARG A 205 -9.00 -19.04 -9.31
C ARG A 205 -8.55 -18.70 -10.73
N LEU A 206 -7.98 -19.66 -11.46
CA LEU A 206 -7.57 -19.43 -12.85
C LEU A 206 -8.79 -19.33 -13.79
N GLU A 207 -9.84 -20.10 -13.55
CA GLU A 207 -11.11 -19.99 -14.30
C GLU A 207 -11.76 -18.63 -14.06
N GLU A 208 -11.89 -18.21 -12.80
CA GLU A 208 -12.40 -16.88 -12.44
C GLU A 208 -11.55 -15.77 -13.10
N ALA A 209 -10.22 -15.92 -13.14
CA ALA A 209 -9.33 -14.97 -13.83
C ALA A 209 -9.64 -14.89 -15.33
N GLN A 210 -9.87 -16.04 -15.97
CA GLN A 210 -10.18 -16.15 -17.39
C GLN A 210 -11.56 -15.56 -17.73
N GLU A 211 -12.54 -15.71 -16.84
CA GLU A 211 -13.87 -15.10 -16.96
C GLU A 211 -13.81 -13.58 -16.86
N GLN A 212 -13.02 -13.05 -15.91
CA GLN A 212 -12.81 -11.62 -15.75
C GLN A 212 -12.11 -11.00 -16.97
N HIS A 213 -11.10 -11.70 -17.53
CA HIS A 213 -10.40 -11.21 -18.71
C HIS A 213 -9.86 -12.36 -19.56
N SER A 214 -10.54 -12.67 -20.66
CA SER A 214 -10.23 -13.83 -21.50
C SER A 214 -8.82 -13.84 -22.10
N ALA A 215 -8.18 -12.67 -22.25
CA ALA A 215 -6.79 -12.56 -22.72
C ALA A 215 -5.76 -12.62 -21.57
N ILE A 216 -6.12 -13.12 -20.37
CA ILE A 216 -5.21 -13.23 -19.22
C ILE A 216 -4.18 -14.37 -19.36
N GLY A 217 -4.45 -15.35 -20.23
CA GLY A 217 -3.50 -16.40 -20.63
C GLY A 217 -3.24 -17.43 -19.53
N VAL A 218 -4.30 -18.14 -19.11
CA VAL A 218 -4.24 -19.20 -18.08
C VAL A 218 -4.76 -20.57 -18.56
N SER A 219 -5.33 -20.64 -19.76
CA SER A 219 -5.92 -21.87 -20.33
C SER A 219 -4.98 -23.08 -20.26
N THR A 220 -3.74 -22.94 -20.73
CA THR A 220 -2.75 -24.03 -20.69
C THR A 220 -2.46 -24.51 -19.27
N MET A 221 -2.46 -23.61 -18.28
CA MET A 221 -2.25 -24.03 -16.89
C MET A 221 -3.48 -24.77 -16.34
N ILE A 222 -4.69 -24.34 -16.70
CA ILE A 222 -5.93 -25.05 -16.35
C ILE A 222 -5.90 -26.47 -16.93
N ASP A 223 -5.54 -26.64 -18.21
CA ASP A 223 -5.42 -27.95 -18.85
C ASP A 223 -4.41 -28.85 -18.13
N ASN A 224 -3.27 -28.29 -17.70
CA ASN A 224 -2.25 -29.03 -16.95
C ASN A 224 -2.74 -29.45 -15.56
N ILE A 225 -3.53 -28.62 -14.89
CA ILE A 225 -4.16 -28.96 -13.60
C ILE A 225 -5.15 -30.10 -13.78
N ASP A 226 -6.01 -30.04 -14.81
CA ASP A 226 -6.99 -31.08 -15.12
C ASP A 226 -6.32 -32.43 -15.38
N GLN A 227 -5.22 -32.43 -16.14
CA GLN A 227 -4.42 -33.64 -16.37
C GLN A 227 -3.84 -34.19 -15.06
N ARG A 228 -3.34 -33.33 -14.18
CA ARG A 228 -2.78 -33.76 -12.89
C ARG A 228 -3.84 -34.33 -11.96
N ILE A 229 -5.01 -33.70 -11.87
CA ILE A 229 -6.13 -34.22 -11.06
C ILE A 229 -6.51 -35.63 -11.54
N ARG A 230 -6.69 -35.84 -12.85
CA ARG A 230 -7.02 -37.15 -13.42
C ARG A 230 -5.97 -38.22 -13.10
N ALA A 231 -4.69 -37.87 -13.16
CA ALA A 231 -3.59 -38.78 -12.83
C ALA A 231 -3.61 -39.19 -11.35
N LEU A 232 -3.86 -38.24 -10.45
CA LEU A 232 -3.98 -38.52 -9.01
C LEU A 232 -5.21 -39.37 -8.68
N GLU A 233 -6.33 -39.18 -9.39
CA GLU A 233 -7.55 -39.98 -9.23
C GLU A 233 -7.41 -41.41 -9.78
N SER A 234 -6.67 -41.60 -10.88
CA SER A 234 -6.44 -42.93 -11.47
C SER A 234 -5.33 -43.73 -10.78
N GLY A 235 -4.51 -43.08 -9.95
CA GLY A 235 -3.33 -43.70 -9.32
C GLY A 235 -2.12 -43.81 -10.26
N ASP A 236 -2.15 -43.16 -11.43
CA ASP A 236 -1.03 -43.09 -12.36
C ASP A 236 -0.08 -41.95 -11.96
N ASN A 237 1.23 -42.22 -11.90
CA ASN A 237 2.28 -41.24 -11.51
C ASN A 237 2.17 -40.69 -10.08
N LEU A 238 1.95 -41.57 -9.09
CA LEU A 238 2.26 -41.33 -7.68
C LEU A 238 3.77 -41.40 -7.42
#